data_AF-A0A960V295-F1
#
_entry.id   AF-A0A960V295-F1
#
_cell.length_a   1.000
_cell.length_b   1.000
_cell.length_c   1.000
_cell.angle_alpha   90.00
_cell.angle_beta   90.00
_cell.angle_gamma   90.00
#
_symmetry.space_group_name_H-M   'P 1'
#
loop_
_entity.id
_entity.type
_entity.pdbx_description
1 polymer ?
#
loop_
_entity_poly.entity_id
_entity_poly.type
_entity_poly.pdbx_seq_one_letter_code
_entity_poly.pdbx_strand_id
1 'polypeptide(L)'
;MKQRSQVLTIIIALVIGIPTAAAPSFTDNGDGTISDTANHLVWQKCLRGQTSDATCSGSATTANWDTALGYCNSLSLAGRSWRLPNVNELKSIVDYTTSNPSIDATKFPSTVAHNYWSATTSVGDTTKAWIVAFATGYVESYSKASSCYVRCVSSGP
;
A
#
# COMPACT_ATOMS: atom_id res chain seq x y z
N MET A 1 53.70 51.61 6.23
CA MET A 1 52.91 51.03 7.34
C MET A 1 51.42 51.07 7.00
N LYS A 2 50.83 49.92 6.63
CA LYS A 2 49.45 49.45 6.97
C LYS A 2 48.99 48.43 5.92
N GLN A 3 49.35 47.18 6.16
CA GLN A 3 48.78 46.01 5.50
C GLN A 3 47.40 45.78 6.15
N ARG A 4 46.31 45.95 5.40
CA ARG A 4 44.95 45.65 5.89
C ARG A 4 44.67 44.18 5.61
N SER A 5 44.81 43.35 6.65
CA SER A 5 44.44 41.95 6.63
C SER A 5 42.91 41.84 6.59
N GLN A 6 42.35 41.23 5.54
CA GLN A 6 40.94 40.82 5.50
C GLN A 6 40.85 39.38 5.97
N VAL A 7 40.22 39.15 7.12
CA VAL A 7 39.90 37.81 7.61
C VAL A 7 38.62 37.36 6.92
N LEU A 8 38.74 36.40 6.00
CA LEU A 8 37.61 35.76 5.34
C LEU A 8 37.14 34.57 6.19
N THR A 9 36.09 34.76 6.99
CA THR A 9 35.50 33.68 7.77
C THR A 9 34.59 32.84 6.85
N ILE A 10 35.07 31.66 6.45
CA ILE A 10 34.25 30.68 5.72
C ILE A 10 33.38 29.94 6.75
N ILE A 11 32.09 30.26 6.79
CA ILE A 11 31.10 29.46 7.53
C ILE A 11 30.76 28.26 6.65
N ILE A 12 31.40 27.11 6.89
CA ILE A 12 30.97 25.84 6.32
C ILE A 12 29.77 25.38 7.16
N ALA A 13 28.56 25.66 6.68
CA ALA A 13 27.37 25.01 7.19
C ALA A 13 27.42 23.54 6.74
N LEU A 14 27.77 22.64 7.66
CA LEU A 14 27.58 21.22 7.47
C LEU A 14 26.07 20.98 7.49
N VAL A 15 25.45 20.95 6.32
CA VAL A 15 24.07 20.46 6.17
C VAL A 15 24.15 18.96 6.42
N ILE A 16 23.98 18.56 7.69
CA ILE A 16 23.76 17.16 8.04
C ILE A 16 22.38 16.86 7.45
N GLY A 17 22.36 16.32 6.23
CA GLY A 17 21.15 15.84 5.61
C GLY A 17 20.57 14.77 6.54
N ILE A 18 19.53 15.13 7.27
CA ILE A 18 18.71 14.14 7.97
C ILE A 18 18.21 13.22 6.86
N PRO A 19 18.44 11.90 6.93
CA PRO A 19 17.82 11.00 5.96
C PRO A 19 16.31 11.18 6.13
N THR A 20 15.68 11.90 5.20
CA THR A 20 14.25 11.87 5.04
C THR A 20 13.91 10.41 4.78
N ALA A 21 13.08 9.83 5.65
CA ALA A 21 12.47 8.54 5.36
C ALA A 21 11.98 8.60 3.91
N ALA A 22 12.49 7.71 3.04
CA ALA A 22 12.10 7.71 1.65
C ALA A 22 10.58 7.61 1.62
N ALA A 23 9.91 8.63 1.07
CA ALA A 23 8.48 8.55 0.87
C ALA A 23 8.19 7.24 0.12
N PRO A 24 7.11 6.53 0.45
CA PRO A 24 6.78 5.29 -0.24
C PRO A 24 6.77 5.56 -1.76
N SER A 25 7.72 4.98 -2.48
CA SER A 25 7.88 5.28 -3.90
C SER A 25 7.05 4.25 -4.67
N PHE A 26 5.78 4.58 -4.83
CA PHE A 26 4.86 3.81 -5.65
C PHE A 26 5.02 4.18 -7.13
N THR A 27 5.33 3.19 -7.96
CA THR A 27 5.48 3.36 -9.40
C THR A 27 4.42 2.55 -10.13
N ASP A 28 3.66 3.21 -10.99
CA ASP A 28 2.73 2.54 -11.89
C ASP A 28 3.52 1.90 -13.04
N ASN A 29 3.39 0.57 -13.20
CA ASN A 29 4.12 -0.19 -14.21
C ASN A 29 3.40 -0.21 -15.58
N GLY A 30 2.17 0.33 -15.68
CA GLY A 30 1.40 0.35 -16.92
C GLY A 30 0.75 -0.99 -17.32
N ASP A 31 0.91 -2.04 -16.50
CA ASP A 31 0.43 -3.41 -16.76
C ASP A 31 -0.65 -3.86 -15.75
N GLY A 32 -1.26 -2.90 -15.05
CA GLY A 32 -2.22 -3.15 -13.98
C GLY A 32 -1.58 -3.38 -12.61
N THR A 33 -0.28 -3.19 -12.46
CA THR A 33 0.44 -3.32 -11.18
C THR A 33 1.12 -2.03 -10.72
N ILE A 34 1.35 -1.93 -9.42
CA ILE A 34 2.06 -0.83 -8.75
C ILE A 34 3.28 -1.40 -8.01
N SER A 35 4.48 -0.96 -8.35
CA SER A 35 5.71 -1.30 -7.62
C SER A 35 5.82 -0.49 -6.34
N ASP A 36 6.08 -1.15 -5.23
CA ASP A 36 6.43 -0.57 -3.93
C ASP A 36 7.88 -0.91 -3.62
N THR A 37 8.78 0.02 -3.94
CA THR A 37 10.22 -0.18 -3.81
C THR A 37 10.70 -0.18 -2.36
N ALA A 38 9.96 0.48 -1.46
CA ALA A 38 10.33 0.58 -0.05
C ALA A 38 10.16 -0.77 0.66
N ASN A 39 9.15 -1.54 0.26
CA ASN A 39 8.85 -2.85 0.85
C ASN A 39 9.25 -4.03 -0.05
N HIS A 40 9.81 -3.78 -1.24
CA HIS A 40 10.08 -4.80 -2.26
C HIS A 40 8.84 -5.64 -2.59
N LEU A 41 7.73 -4.95 -2.86
CA LEU A 41 6.44 -5.56 -3.17
C LEU A 41 5.91 -5.04 -4.51
N VAL A 42 5.01 -5.82 -5.11
CA VAL A 42 4.21 -5.39 -6.25
C VAL A 42 2.74 -5.58 -5.91
N TRP A 43 1.96 -4.50 -6.03
CA TRP A 43 0.56 -4.46 -5.70
C TRP A 43 -0.30 -4.57 -6.95
N GLN A 44 -1.44 -5.24 -6.80
CA GLN A 44 -2.52 -5.14 -7.77
C GLN A 44 -3.05 -3.70 -7.75
N LYS A 45 -3.16 -3.04 -8.92
CA LYS A 45 -3.65 -1.66 -9.00
C LYS A 45 -5.17 -1.55 -8.80
N CYS A 46 -5.92 -2.41 -9.46
CA CYS A 46 -7.39 -2.39 -9.45
C CYS A 46 -7.94 -3.48 -8.55
N LEU A 47 -9.04 -3.19 -7.85
CA LEU A 47 -9.62 -4.10 -6.88
C LEU A 47 -10.30 -5.29 -7.56
N ARG A 48 -10.54 -6.35 -6.79
CA ARG A 48 -11.41 -7.45 -7.22
C ARG A 48 -12.74 -6.92 -7.76
N GLY A 49 -13.09 -7.28 -9.00
CA GLY A 49 -14.32 -6.85 -9.68
C GLY A 49 -14.15 -5.61 -10.56
N GLN A 50 -13.04 -4.87 -10.44
CA GLN A 50 -12.70 -3.79 -11.35
C GLN A 50 -11.88 -4.30 -12.54
N THR A 51 -11.95 -3.57 -13.65
CA THR A 51 -11.12 -3.77 -14.84
C THR A 51 -9.70 -3.31 -14.54
N SER A 52 -8.69 -4.06 -15.00
CA SER A 52 -7.27 -3.68 -14.86
C SER A 52 -6.85 -2.67 -15.93
N ASP A 53 -7.48 -1.49 -15.93
CA ASP A 53 -7.15 -0.35 -16.77
C ASP A 53 -6.51 0.79 -15.95
N ALA A 54 -6.23 1.93 -16.59
CA ALA A 54 -5.57 3.07 -15.95
C ALA A 54 -6.39 3.71 -14.82
N THR A 55 -7.72 3.55 -14.83
CA THR A 55 -8.67 4.19 -13.91
C THR A 55 -9.36 3.22 -12.96
N CYS A 56 -9.10 1.92 -13.12
CA CYS A 56 -9.80 0.84 -12.44
C CYS A 56 -11.32 0.92 -12.62
N SER A 57 -11.77 0.97 -13.88
CA SER A 57 -13.19 1.08 -14.22
C SER A 57 -14.02 -0.11 -13.72
N GLY A 58 -15.34 0.08 -13.64
CA GLY A 58 -16.25 -0.91 -13.06
C GLY A 58 -16.41 -0.76 -11.55
N SER A 59 -16.97 -1.78 -10.90
CA SER A 59 -17.28 -1.76 -9.47
C SER A 59 -16.46 -2.78 -8.71
N ALA A 60 -15.82 -2.35 -7.64
CA ALA A 60 -15.15 -3.26 -6.72
C ALA A 60 -16.18 -4.14 -6.02
N THR A 61 -15.81 -5.41 -5.80
CA THR A 61 -16.67 -6.42 -5.16
C THR A 61 -15.99 -6.93 -3.90
N THR A 62 -16.81 -7.22 -2.89
CA THR A 62 -16.33 -7.79 -1.62
C THR A 62 -16.31 -9.31 -1.67
N ALA A 63 -15.55 -9.91 -0.78
CA ALA A 63 -15.46 -11.36 -0.60
C ALA A 63 -15.30 -11.71 0.89
N ASN A 64 -15.70 -12.93 1.27
CA ASN A 64 -15.28 -13.49 2.55
C ASN A 64 -13.79 -13.87 2.51
N TRP A 65 -13.21 -14.17 3.67
CA TRP A 65 -11.77 -14.31 3.80
C TRP A 65 -11.20 -15.47 2.96
N ASP A 66 -11.86 -16.62 2.96
CA ASP A 66 -11.44 -17.78 2.15
C ASP A 66 -11.53 -17.50 0.64
N THR A 67 -12.59 -16.80 0.20
CA THR A 67 -12.73 -16.37 -1.19
C THR A 67 -11.68 -15.33 -1.57
N ALA A 68 -11.30 -14.44 -0.64
CA ALA A 68 -10.24 -13.46 -0.86
C ALA A 68 -8.87 -14.13 -1.05
N LEU A 69 -8.55 -15.14 -0.23
CA LEU A 69 -7.36 -15.97 -0.41
C LEU A 69 -7.36 -16.68 -1.77
N GLY A 70 -8.46 -17.35 -2.11
CA GLY A 70 -8.61 -18.04 -3.39
C GLY A 70 -8.45 -17.10 -4.57
N TYR A 71 -9.11 -15.93 -4.53
CA TYR A 71 -9.01 -14.91 -5.56
C TYR A 71 -7.58 -14.48 -5.83
N CYS A 72 -6.82 -14.12 -4.79
CA CYS A 72 -5.44 -13.68 -4.98
C CYS A 72 -4.57 -14.82 -5.48
N ASN A 73 -4.71 -16.03 -4.95
CA ASN A 73 -3.90 -17.17 -5.40
C ASN A 73 -4.19 -17.57 -6.87
N SER A 74 -5.39 -17.30 -7.37
CA SER A 74 -5.77 -17.57 -8.76
C SER A 74 -5.62 -16.38 -9.72
N LEU A 75 -5.20 -15.22 -9.23
CA LEU A 75 -5.12 -14.01 -10.04
C LEU A 75 -4.04 -14.19 -11.12
N SER A 76 -4.44 -14.10 -12.39
CA SER A 76 -3.52 -14.06 -13.52
C SER A 76 -3.37 -12.62 -13.99
N LEU A 77 -2.36 -11.93 -13.45
CA LEU A 77 -2.04 -10.54 -13.78
C LEU A 77 -0.53 -10.37 -13.88
N ALA A 78 -0.06 -9.76 -14.97
CA ALA A 78 1.35 -9.47 -15.24
C ALA A 78 2.32 -10.66 -15.07
N GLY A 79 1.83 -11.90 -15.28
CA GLY A 79 2.63 -13.12 -15.15
C GLY A 79 3.17 -13.41 -13.74
N ARG A 80 2.57 -12.83 -12.70
CA ARG A 80 3.06 -12.95 -11.31
C ARG A 80 2.29 -13.99 -10.50
N SER A 81 2.94 -14.52 -9.47
CA SER A 81 2.27 -15.23 -8.38
C SER A 81 1.77 -14.24 -7.34
N TRP A 82 0.47 -14.26 -7.12
CA TRP A 82 -0.23 -13.33 -6.24
C TRP A 82 -0.68 -14.02 -4.96
N ARG A 83 -0.79 -13.23 -3.89
CA ARG A 83 -1.33 -13.65 -2.60
C ARG A 83 -2.08 -12.51 -1.94
N LEU A 84 -2.90 -12.85 -0.95
CA LEU A 84 -3.47 -11.85 -0.05
C LEU A 84 -2.33 -11.28 0.82
N PRO A 85 -2.24 -9.95 1.01
CA PRO A 85 -1.18 -9.34 1.81
C PRO A 85 -1.34 -9.69 3.28
N ASN A 86 -0.24 -9.74 4.03
CA ASN A 86 -0.34 -9.73 5.49
C ASN A 86 -0.73 -8.32 5.98
N VAL A 87 -1.14 -8.21 7.25
CA VAL A 87 -1.66 -6.94 7.79
C VAL A 87 -0.63 -5.81 7.78
N ASN A 88 0.66 -6.12 7.95
CA ASN A 88 1.71 -5.10 7.96
C ASN A 88 1.98 -4.56 6.55
N GLU A 89 1.95 -5.42 5.53
CA GLU A 89 2.03 -5.00 4.13
C GLU A 89 0.82 -4.14 3.76
N LEU A 90 -0.38 -4.55 4.13
CA LEU A 90 -1.57 -3.76 3.80
C LEU A 90 -1.58 -2.41 4.54
N LYS A 91 -1.00 -2.36 5.75
CA LYS A 91 -0.80 -1.12 6.49
C LYS A 91 0.29 -0.23 5.88
N SER A 92 1.29 -0.79 5.18
CA SER A 92 2.39 0.00 4.60
C SER A 92 1.94 0.89 3.43
N ILE A 93 0.78 0.60 2.83
CA ILE A 93 0.18 1.42 1.77
C ILE A 93 -0.85 2.44 2.31
N VAL A 94 -1.03 2.55 3.62
CA VAL A 94 -1.88 3.59 4.22
C VAL A 94 -1.17 4.93 4.17
N ASP A 95 -1.86 5.94 3.64
CA ASP A 95 -1.46 7.33 3.74
C ASP A 95 -2.27 8.03 4.84
N TYR A 96 -1.62 8.32 5.96
CA TYR A 96 -2.25 8.98 7.12
C TYR A 96 -2.45 10.49 6.94
N THR A 97 -2.00 11.07 5.82
CA THR A 97 -2.24 12.49 5.50
C THR A 97 -3.56 12.69 4.75
N THR A 98 -4.16 11.60 4.27
CA THR A 98 -5.45 11.59 3.57
C THR A 98 -6.45 10.69 4.30
N SER A 99 -7.73 10.89 4.02
CA SER A 99 -8.82 10.07 4.57
C SER A 99 -9.92 9.94 3.53
N ASN A 100 -10.65 8.83 3.56
CA ASN A 100 -11.75 8.54 2.62
C ASN A 100 -11.39 8.68 1.12
N PRO A 101 -10.44 7.88 0.58
CA PRO A 101 -9.67 6.84 1.26
C PRO A 101 -8.29 7.34 1.76
N SER A 102 -7.74 6.69 2.78
CA SER A 102 -6.41 6.93 3.38
C SER A 102 -5.31 6.18 2.62
N ILE A 103 -5.11 6.54 1.35
CA ILE A 103 -4.14 5.93 0.41
C ILE A 103 -3.82 6.93 -0.69
N ASP A 104 -2.66 6.79 -1.35
CA ASP A 104 -2.34 7.54 -2.55
C ASP A 104 -3.30 7.17 -3.70
N ALA A 105 -4.35 7.97 -3.86
CA ALA A 105 -5.38 7.77 -4.88
C ALA A 105 -4.87 7.96 -6.32
N THR A 106 -3.69 8.56 -6.51
CA THR A 106 -3.08 8.67 -7.84
C THR A 106 -2.47 7.34 -8.30
N LYS A 107 -2.04 6.51 -7.34
CA LYS A 107 -1.43 5.19 -7.59
C LYS A 107 -2.44 4.07 -7.45
N PHE A 108 -3.40 4.23 -6.55
CA PHE A 108 -4.45 3.27 -6.28
C PHE A 108 -5.83 3.87 -6.58
N PRO A 109 -6.12 4.19 -7.86
CA PRO A 109 -7.36 4.83 -8.24
C PRO A 109 -8.57 3.95 -7.93
N SER A 110 -9.72 4.60 -7.71
CA SER A 110 -10.98 3.93 -7.42
C SER A 110 -10.93 2.97 -6.22
N THR A 111 -10.03 3.24 -5.25
CA THR A 111 -10.03 2.57 -3.95
C THR A 111 -11.28 2.98 -3.16
N VAL A 112 -12.02 1.99 -2.65
CA VAL A 112 -13.20 2.24 -1.83
C VAL A 112 -12.76 2.51 -0.39
N ALA A 113 -13.28 3.56 0.24
CA ALA A 113 -13.01 3.88 1.64
C ALA A 113 -13.73 2.89 2.59
N HIS A 114 -13.21 1.67 2.71
CA HIS A 114 -13.83 0.58 3.46
C HIS A 114 -12.77 -0.41 4.01
N ASN A 115 -13.22 -1.54 4.55
CA ASN A 115 -12.39 -2.59 5.12
C ASN A 115 -11.81 -3.53 4.04
N TYR A 116 -10.53 -3.88 4.19
CA TYR A 116 -9.79 -4.73 3.27
C TYR A 116 -9.16 -5.90 4.01
N TRP A 117 -9.30 -7.10 3.45
CA TRP A 117 -8.76 -8.32 4.04
C TRP A 117 -7.23 -8.36 4.01
N SER A 118 -6.63 -8.80 5.11
CA SER A 118 -5.28 -9.35 5.15
C SER A 118 -5.30 -10.87 5.36
N ALA A 119 -4.22 -11.56 5.01
CA ALA A 119 -4.00 -12.98 5.29
C ALA A 119 -3.68 -13.27 6.76
N THR A 120 -3.57 -12.25 7.61
CA THR A 120 -3.16 -12.43 9.01
C THR A 120 -4.37 -12.81 9.86
N THR A 121 -4.39 -14.05 10.36
CA THR A 121 -5.39 -14.51 11.33
C THR A 121 -5.21 -13.78 12.67
N SER A 122 -6.31 -13.47 13.37
CA SER A 122 -6.24 -12.84 14.68
C SER A 122 -5.75 -13.83 15.74
N VAL A 123 -4.80 -13.41 16.59
CA VAL A 123 -4.18 -14.26 17.60
C VAL A 123 -5.17 -14.63 18.72
N GLY A 124 -6.07 -13.70 19.07
CA GLY A 124 -7.06 -13.92 20.14
C GLY A 124 -8.30 -14.70 19.71
N ASP A 125 -8.55 -14.81 18.40
CA ASP A 125 -9.71 -15.50 17.84
C ASP A 125 -9.43 -15.92 16.39
N THR A 126 -9.20 -17.22 16.17
CA THR A 126 -8.80 -17.74 14.84
C THR A 126 -9.95 -17.77 13.83
N THR A 127 -11.19 -17.55 14.29
CA THR A 127 -12.35 -17.34 13.41
C THR A 127 -12.35 -15.94 12.79
N LYS A 128 -11.45 -15.06 13.24
CA LYS A 128 -11.25 -13.71 12.72
C LYS A 128 -9.91 -13.54 11.99
N ALA A 129 -9.85 -12.53 11.14
CA ALA A 129 -8.62 -12.07 10.50
C ALA A 129 -8.52 -10.55 10.62
N TRP A 130 -7.29 -10.04 10.55
CA TRP A 130 -7.05 -8.60 10.57
C TRP A 130 -7.43 -7.96 9.24
N ILE A 131 -8.00 -6.77 9.31
CA ILE A 131 -8.31 -5.89 8.19
C ILE A 131 -7.57 -4.57 8.33
N VAL A 132 -7.46 -3.84 7.23
CA VAL A 132 -7.14 -2.41 7.22
C VAL A 132 -8.35 -1.64 6.70
N ALA A 133 -8.81 -0.65 7.45
CA ALA A 133 -9.91 0.22 7.06
C ALA A 133 -9.36 1.45 6.33
N PHE A 134 -9.47 1.51 5.00
CA PHE A 134 -9.00 2.66 4.21
C PHE A 134 -9.89 3.90 4.36
N ALA A 135 -10.96 3.87 5.15
CA ALA A 135 -11.64 5.09 5.56
C ALA A 135 -10.78 5.92 6.55
N THR A 136 -10.01 5.24 7.42
CA THR A 136 -9.32 5.84 8.57
C THR A 136 -7.86 5.45 8.73
N GLY A 137 -7.39 4.40 8.05
CA GLY A 137 -6.07 3.80 8.24
C GLY A 137 -5.96 2.82 9.41
N TYR A 138 -7.07 2.49 10.08
CA TYR A 138 -7.05 1.63 11.26
C TYR A 138 -6.95 0.13 10.94
N VAL A 139 -6.40 -0.60 11.91
CA VAL A 139 -6.26 -2.05 11.88
C VAL A 139 -7.22 -2.64 12.91
N GLU A 140 -8.09 -3.53 12.46
CA GLU A 140 -9.10 -4.18 13.31
C GLU A 140 -9.22 -5.66 12.94
N SER A 141 -9.91 -6.47 13.74
CA SER A 141 -10.16 -7.88 13.43
C SER A 141 -11.63 -8.12 13.10
N TYR A 142 -11.92 -8.79 12.00
CA TYR A 142 -13.27 -9.11 11.53
C TYR A 142 -13.49 -10.62 11.40
N SER A 143 -14.74 -11.07 11.55
CA SER A 143 -15.11 -12.47 11.28
C SER A 143 -14.75 -12.86 9.86
N LYS A 144 -14.08 -14.01 9.69
CA LYS A 144 -13.68 -14.52 8.35
C LYS A 144 -14.88 -14.77 7.43
N ALA A 145 -16.09 -14.90 7.98
CA ALA A 145 -17.34 -15.02 7.24
C ALA A 145 -17.88 -13.68 6.70
N SER A 146 -17.39 -12.54 7.21
CA SER A 146 -17.79 -11.21 6.74
C SER A 146 -17.23 -10.90 5.35
N SER A 147 -17.84 -9.93 4.66
CA SER A 147 -17.40 -9.49 3.34
C SER A 147 -16.54 -8.21 3.45
N CYS A 148 -15.33 -8.25 2.90
CA CYS A 148 -14.44 -7.07 2.79
C CYS A 148 -13.84 -7.00 1.38
N TYR A 149 -13.25 -5.85 1.04
CA TYR A 149 -12.57 -5.66 -0.25
C TYR A 149 -11.22 -6.37 -0.27
N VAL A 150 -10.71 -6.61 -1.49
CA VAL A 150 -9.51 -7.41 -1.71
C VAL A 150 -8.59 -6.68 -2.68
N ARG A 151 -7.33 -6.53 -2.27
CA ARG A 151 -6.20 -6.06 -3.09
C ARG A 151 -5.06 -7.05 -2.90
N CYS A 152 -4.61 -7.66 -3.98
CA CYS A 152 -3.55 -8.66 -3.92
C CYS A 152 -2.16 -8.04 -3.95
N VAL A 153 -1.19 -8.78 -3.43
CA VAL A 153 0.23 -8.43 -3.46
C VAL A 153 1.06 -9.59 -4.01
N SER A 154 2.22 -9.27 -4.56
CA SER A 154 3.24 -10.20 -5.04
C SER A 154 4.60 -9.74 -4.52
N SER A 155 5.56 -10.66 -4.42
CA SER A 155 6.95 -10.30 -4.11
C SER A 155 7.52 -9.38 -5.20
N GLY A 156 8.39 -8.44 -4.84
CA GLY A 156 9.13 -7.61 -5.77
C GLY A 156 10.16 -8.38 -6.61
N PRO A 157 10.67 -7.77 -7.70
CA PRO A 157 11.84 -8.28 -8.40
C PRO A 157 13.13 -8.21 -7.56
#